data_AF-A0A9X4AV65-F1
#
_entry.id   AF-A0A9X4AV65-F1
#
_cell.length_a   1.000
_cell.length_b   1.000
_cell.length_c   1.000
_cell.angle_alpha   90.00
_cell.angle_beta   90.00
_cell.angle_gamma   90.00
#
_symmetry.space_group_name_H-M   'P 1'
#
loop_
_entity.id
_entity.type
_entity.pdbx_description
1 polymer ?
#
loop_
_entity_poly.entity_id
_entity_poly.type
_entity_poly.pdbx_seq_one_letter_code
_entity_poly.pdbx_strand_id
1 'polypeptide(L)'
;MAKNEARVAKGFGRHFEGWQPGVVAVFLAGSAALLAVPQSVPPEGLPVPLVEPGKLAETAANDDARVRAVETKPLDADVRALGSLLRAFGRADARGDDAMLAELRRQIGPAAARALAQGEDAVLALRAYQLRSFLREVRRFVLTGETSDELVELGGPFADVLTRNGWCEGAPPCVMHMDERALRASFKRRWNEISGLSGSALALGVDEQRALFGFLLVHPPRPNPGRDEGRGAQDQAAFLLRKIDELSALDPSYPRELARGVVRYRKGEFGRAAEHFATHLEISPDGPYSLRAQNHLRAALERSLADAP
;
A
#
# COMPACT_ATOMS: atom_id res chain seq x y z
N MET A 1 -56.90 28.57 58.93
CA MET A 1 -56.39 27.17 58.91
C MET A 1 -55.57 26.93 57.64
N ALA A 2 -54.35 27.48 57.54
CA ALA A 2 -53.54 27.43 56.31
C ALA A 2 -52.04 27.30 56.64
N LYS A 3 -51.65 26.24 57.35
CA LYS A 3 -50.25 26.05 57.77
C LYS A 3 -49.70 24.62 57.69
N ASN A 4 -50.45 23.65 57.13
CA ASN A 4 -50.03 22.24 57.11
C ASN A 4 -49.70 21.64 55.74
N GLU A 5 -49.89 22.34 54.61
CA GLU A 5 -49.62 21.75 53.29
C GLU A 5 -48.16 21.90 52.81
N ALA A 6 -47.36 22.77 53.42
CA ALA A 6 -46.01 23.08 52.94
C ALA A 6 -44.89 22.10 53.39
N ARG A 7 -45.22 21.03 54.13
CA ARG A 7 -44.20 20.08 54.67
C ARG A 7 -44.05 18.77 53.90
N VAL A 8 -44.93 18.46 52.95
CA VAL A 8 -44.85 17.19 52.19
C VAL A 8 -43.97 17.31 50.94
N ALA A 9 -43.83 18.50 50.34
CA ALA A 9 -43.05 18.69 49.12
C ALA A 9 -41.51 18.76 49.30
N LYS A 10 -41.00 18.84 50.55
CA LYS A 10 -39.56 18.98 50.84
C LYS A 10 -38.81 17.67 51.12
N GLY A 11 -39.49 16.52 51.15
CA GLY A 11 -38.90 15.21 51.43
C GLY A 11 -38.38 14.45 50.20
N PHE A 12 -38.98 14.68 49.03
CA PHE A 12 -38.64 13.90 47.82
C PHE A 12 -37.31 14.31 47.17
N GLY A 13 -36.91 15.60 47.28
CA GLY A 13 -35.67 16.11 46.67
C GLY A 13 -34.38 15.57 47.31
N ARG A 14 -34.40 15.18 48.59
CA ARG A 14 -33.23 14.66 49.31
C ARG A 14 -32.91 13.19 49.01
N HIS A 15 -33.83 12.45 48.40
CA HIS A 15 -33.59 11.06 48.00
C HIS A 15 -32.96 10.92 46.59
N PHE A 16 -32.86 12.01 45.83
CA PHE A 16 -32.22 12.04 44.51
C PHE A 16 -30.86 12.77 44.51
N GLU A 17 -30.48 13.44 45.60
CA GLU A 17 -29.12 13.93 45.84
C GLU A 17 -28.17 12.72 46.02
N GLY A 18 -27.46 12.36 44.96
CA GLY A 18 -26.52 11.23 44.94
C GLY A 18 -26.84 10.14 43.90
N TRP A 19 -27.98 10.18 43.20
CA TRP A 19 -28.30 9.25 42.11
C TRP A 19 -27.71 9.66 40.76
N GLN A 20 -27.30 10.93 40.61
CA GLN A 20 -26.72 11.46 39.37
C GLN A 20 -25.51 10.64 38.88
N PRO A 21 -24.55 10.23 39.73
CA PRO A 21 -23.46 9.35 39.30
C PRO A 21 -23.95 7.97 38.84
N GLY A 22 -25.00 7.41 39.46
CA GLY A 22 -25.57 6.13 39.08
C GLY A 22 -26.25 6.16 37.70
N VAL A 23 -27.01 7.23 37.42
CA VAL A 23 -27.62 7.43 36.09
C VAL A 23 -26.55 7.61 35.02
N VAL A 24 -25.50 8.39 35.30
CA VAL A 24 -24.36 8.55 34.39
C VAL A 24 -23.65 7.21 34.16
N ALA A 25 -23.42 6.42 35.20
CA ALA A 25 -22.78 5.10 35.06
C ALA A 25 -23.62 4.14 34.22
N VAL A 26 -24.95 4.08 34.43
CA VAL A 26 -25.86 3.25 33.63
C VAL A 26 -25.90 3.73 32.17
N PHE A 27 -25.94 5.03 31.93
CA PHE A 27 -25.92 5.59 30.58
C PHE A 27 -24.61 5.28 29.86
N LEU A 28 -23.46 5.42 30.54
CA LEU A 28 -22.15 5.06 30.01
C LEU A 28 -22.05 3.56 29.73
N ALA A 29 -22.49 2.70 30.65
CA ALA A 29 -22.49 1.26 30.48
C ALA A 29 -23.43 0.82 29.34
N GLY A 30 -24.62 1.41 29.25
CA GLY A 30 -25.58 1.15 28.18
C GLY A 30 -25.07 1.62 26.82
N SER A 31 -24.43 2.79 26.76
CA SER A 31 -23.81 3.31 25.54
C SER A 31 -22.63 2.45 25.10
N ALA A 32 -21.78 2.02 26.05
CA ALA A 32 -20.67 1.10 25.77
C ALA A 32 -21.18 -0.25 25.26
N ALA A 33 -22.23 -0.80 25.88
CA ALA A 33 -22.86 -2.04 25.43
C ALA A 33 -23.44 -1.91 24.02
N LEU A 34 -24.13 -0.81 23.70
CA LEU A 34 -24.67 -0.54 22.36
C LEU A 34 -23.56 -0.43 21.30
N LEU A 35 -22.44 0.21 21.64
CA LEU A 35 -21.29 0.33 20.75
C LEU A 35 -20.53 -0.99 20.55
N ALA A 36 -20.65 -1.92 21.50
CA ALA A 36 -20.04 -3.24 21.42
C ALA A 36 -20.84 -4.25 20.58
N VAL A 37 -22.12 -3.97 20.27
CA VAL A 37 -22.93 -4.86 19.42
C VAL A 37 -22.50 -4.72 17.96
N PRO A 38 -22.07 -5.83 17.30
CA PRO A 38 -21.68 -5.78 15.90
C PRO A 38 -22.81 -5.30 14.99
N GLN A 39 -22.51 -4.28 14.20
CA GLN A 39 -23.43 -3.69 13.23
C GLN A 39 -23.20 -4.30 11.86
N SER A 40 -24.25 -4.50 11.07
CA SER A 40 -24.10 -4.92 9.67
C SER A 40 -23.54 -3.75 8.86
N VAL A 41 -22.23 -3.78 8.59
CA VAL A 41 -21.53 -2.72 7.85
C VAL A 41 -20.81 -3.36 6.67
N PRO A 42 -21.15 -3.00 5.43
CA PRO A 42 -20.44 -3.51 4.25
C PRO A 42 -18.98 -3.02 4.25
N PRO A 43 -18.02 -3.83 3.79
CA PRO A 43 -16.62 -3.44 3.74
C PRO A 43 -16.34 -2.39 2.64
N GLU A 44 -16.03 -1.17 3.06
CA GLU A 44 -15.73 -0.04 2.16
C GLU A 44 -14.27 0.04 1.71
N GLY A 45 -13.33 -0.55 2.45
CA GLY A 45 -11.88 -0.38 2.23
C GLY A 45 -11.10 -1.65 2.56
N LEU A 46 -9.96 -1.85 1.89
CA LEU A 46 -8.97 -2.83 2.31
C LEU A 46 -8.18 -2.29 3.51
N PRO A 47 -7.78 -3.15 4.48
CA PRO A 47 -6.84 -2.73 5.49
C PRO A 47 -5.52 -2.35 4.81
N VAL A 48 -5.06 -1.12 5.05
CA VAL A 48 -3.79 -0.61 4.54
C VAL A 48 -2.69 -1.01 5.53
N PRO A 49 -1.55 -1.56 5.08
CA PRO A 49 -0.44 -1.89 5.97
C PRO A 49 0.06 -0.67 6.75
N LEU A 50 0.39 -0.87 8.01
CA LEU A 50 0.89 0.19 8.89
C LEU A 50 2.34 0.50 8.54
N VAL A 51 2.57 1.73 8.08
CA VAL A 51 3.90 2.22 7.71
C VAL A 51 4.45 3.11 8.82
N GLU A 52 5.70 2.90 9.23
CA GLU A 52 6.41 3.79 10.13
C GLU A 52 7.05 4.98 9.36
N PRO A 53 6.49 6.21 9.45
CA PRO A 53 6.97 7.32 8.63
C PRO A 53 8.42 7.71 8.93
N GLY A 54 8.86 7.51 10.18
CA GLY A 54 10.24 7.77 10.60
C GLY A 54 11.26 6.88 9.89
N LYS A 55 10.95 5.59 9.71
CA LYS A 55 11.82 4.64 9.00
C LYS A 55 11.96 4.96 7.52
N LEU A 56 10.87 5.37 6.88
CA LEU A 56 10.91 5.85 5.50
C LEU A 56 11.71 7.15 5.35
N ALA A 57 11.55 8.09 6.28
CA ALA A 57 12.30 9.34 6.28
C ALA A 57 13.81 9.11 6.48
N GLU A 58 14.18 8.23 7.40
CA GLU A 58 15.56 7.79 7.62
C GLU A 58 16.16 7.16 6.35
N THR A 59 15.42 6.27 5.70
CA THR A 59 15.83 5.62 4.46
C THR A 59 16.03 6.65 3.32
N ALA A 60 15.11 7.60 3.18
CA ALA A 60 15.23 8.67 2.19
C ALA A 60 16.44 9.58 2.46
N ALA A 61 16.69 9.95 3.72
CA ALA A 61 17.85 10.74 4.11
C ALA A 61 19.18 10.02 3.82
N ASN A 62 19.21 8.71 4.03
CA ASN A 62 20.34 7.84 3.71
C ASN A 62 20.61 7.73 2.20
N ASP A 63 19.57 7.69 1.37
CA ASP A 63 19.72 7.77 -0.09
C ASP A 63 20.31 9.14 -0.49
N ASP A 64 19.74 10.24 0.03
CA ASP A 64 20.17 11.59 -0.29
C ASP A 64 21.62 11.86 0.14
N ALA A 65 22.04 11.31 1.29
CA ALA A 65 23.44 11.38 1.74
C ALA A 65 24.39 10.67 0.78
N ARG A 66 24.01 9.50 0.25
CA ARG A 66 24.81 8.77 -0.75
C ARG A 66 24.93 9.55 -2.05
N VAL A 67 23.85 10.20 -2.50
CA VAL A 67 23.92 11.04 -3.71
C VAL A 67 24.91 12.18 -3.54
N ARG A 68 24.87 12.89 -2.40
CA ARG A 68 25.84 13.95 -2.10
C ARG A 68 27.29 13.45 -2.11
N ALA A 69 27.54 12.24 -1.63
CA ALA A 69 28.87 11.64 -1.67
C ALA A 69 29.34 11.33 -3.10
N VAL A 70 28.44 10.90 -4.00
CA VAL A 70 28.77 10.67 -5.42
C VAL A 70 29.10 11.96 -6.17
N GLU A 71 28.46 13.07 -5.78
CA GLU A 71 28.73 14.39 -6.37
C GLU A 71 30.13 14.92 -6.02
N THR A 72 30.68 14.53 -4.86
CA THR A 72 32.04 14.92 -4.47
C THR A 72 33.10 13.94 -4.94
N LYS A 73 32.79 12.64 -4.99
CA LYS A 73 33.69 11.58 -5.43
C LYS A 73 33.00 10.71 -6.49
N PRO A 74 33.45 10.76 -7.76
CA PRO A 74 32.90 9.91 -8.80
C PRO A 74 32.95 8.42 -8.46
N LEU A 75 31.92 7.69 -8.87
CA LEU A 75 31.86 6.24 -8.73
C LEU A 75 32.93 5.54 -9.59
N ASP A 76 33.37 4.38 -9.11
CA ASP A 76 34.30 3.53 -9.84
C ASP A 76 33.79 3.16 -11.25
N ALA A 77 34.71 2.88 -12.16
CA ALA A 77 34.38 2.54 -13.55
C ALA A 77 33.45 1.33 -13.66
N ASP A 78 33.63 0.28 -12.86
CA ASP A 78 32.77 -0.91 -12.89
C ASP A 78 31.35 -0.60 -12.41
N VAL A 79 31.22 0.24 -11.39
CA VAL A 79 29.91 0.70 -10.87
C VAL A 79 29.19 1.55 -11.91
N ARG A 80 29.91 2.45 -12.59
CA ARG A 80 29.34 3.25 -13.70
C ARG A 80 28.94 2.37 -14.88
N ALA A 81 29.71 1.33 -15.20
CA ALA A 81 29.39 0.39 -16.26
C ALA A 81 28.07 -0.36 -15.99
N LEU A 82 27.84 -0.81 -14.74
CA LEU A 82 26.55 -1.35 -14.33
C LEU A 82 25.43 -0.33 -14.55
N GLY A 83 25.62 0.92 -14.11
CA GLY A 83 24.65 1.99 -14.29
C GLY A 83 24.24 2.21 -15.75
N SER A 84 25.21 2.17 -16.67
CA SER A 84 24.98 2.29 -18.12
C SER A 84 24.19 1.12 -18.71
N LEU A 85 24.47 -0.11 -18.26
CA LEU A 85 23.73 -1.29 -18.70
C LEU A 85 22.27 -1.26 -18.22
N LEU A 86 22.03 -0.81 -16.99
CA LEU A 86 20.67 -0.63 -16.46
C LEU A 86 19.89 0.43 -17.26
N ARG A 87 20.55 1.54 -17.65
CA ARG A 87 19.95 2.57 -18.53
C ARG A 87 19.63 2.03 -19.93
N ALA A 88 20.53 1.22 -20.49
CA ALA A 88 20.28 0.54 -21.77
C ALA A 88 19.11 -0.45 -21.67
N PHE A 89 18.98 -1.15 -20.54
CA PHE A 89 17.86 -2.05 -20.27
C PHE A 89 16.53 -1.31 -20.27
N GLY A 90 16.45 -0.14 -19.60
CA GLY A 90 15.25 0.68 -19.61
C GLY A 90 14.80 1.08 -21.03
N ARG A 91 15.75 1.46 -21.91
CA ARG A 91 15.45 1.77 -23.31
C ARG A 91 14.93 0.57 -24.09
N ALA A 92 15.54 -0.61 -23.92
CA ALA A 92 15.09 -1.83 -24.58
C ALA A 92 13.69 -2.25 -24.10
N ASP A 93 13.43 -2.13 -22.80
CA ASP A 93 12.15 -2.45 -22.15
C ASP A 93 11.02 -1.56 -22.68
N ALA A 94 11.26 -0.24 -22.76
CA ALA A 94 10.28 0.70 -23.31
C ALA A 94 9.95 0.46 -24.79
N ARG A 95 10.89 -0.12 -25.56
CA ARG A 95 10.69 -0.45 -26.98
C ARG A 95 10.07 -1.83 -27.21
N GLY A 96 9.97 -2.66 -26.18
CA GLY A 96 9.57 -4.07 -26.32
C GLY A 96 10.58 -4.91 -27.11
N ASP A 97 11.88 -4.57 -27.04
CA ASP A 97 12.94 -5.30 -27.75
C ASP A 97 13.42 -6.50 -26.92
N ASP A 98 12.68 -7.60 -27.00
CA ASP A 98 12.93 -8.82 -26.23
C ASP A 98 14.33 -9.42 -26.48
N ALA A 99 14.84 -9.32 -27.71
CA ALA A 99 16.15 -9.82 -28.08
C ALA A 99 17.26 -9.02 -27.38
N MET A 100 17.17 -7.69 -27.39
CA MET A 100 18.09 -6.82 -26.67
C MET A 100 17.97 -6.98 -25.15
N LEU A 101 16.76 -7.16 -24.62
CA LEU A 101 16.55 -7.42 -23.19
C LEU A 101 17.24 -8.70 -22.74
N ALA A 102 17.14 -9.78 -23.52
CA ALA A 102 17.83 -11.03 -23.24
C ALA A 102 19.36 -10.84 -23.23
N GLU A 103 19.89 -10.08 -24.19
CA GLU A 103 21.32 -9.77 -24.25
C GLU A 103 21.80 -8.95 -23.05
N LEU A 104 21.10 -7.87 -22.71
CA LEU A 104 21.44 -7.02 -21.58
C LEU A 104 21.39 -7.78 -20.25
N ARG A 105 20.41 -8.68 -20.05
CA ARG A 105 20.36 -9.56 -18.86
C ARG A 105 21.62 -10.42 -18.72
N ARG A 106 22.15 -10.95 -19.83
CA ARG A 106 23.41 -11.73 -19.81
C ARG A 106 24.62 -10.88 -19.41
N GLN A 107 24.64 -9.60 -19.77
CA GLN A 107 25.73 -8.68 -19.44
C GLN A 107 25.63 -8.09 -18.03
N ILE A 108 24.40 -7.84 -17.54
CA ILE A 108 24.15 -7.21 -16.25
C ILE A 108 24.67 -8.06 -15.09
N GLY A 109 24.44 -9.37 -15.08
CA GLY A 109 24.89 -10.24 -13.98
C GLY A 109 26.41 -10.13 -13.71
N PRO A 110 27.28 -10.36 -14.70
CA PRO A 110 28.72 -10.17 -14.56
C PRO A 110 29.13 -8.74 -14.18
N ALA A 111 28.44 -7.71 -14.71
CA ALA A 111 28.71 -6.32 -14.35
C ALA A 111 28.32 -6.00 -12.90
N ALA A 112 27.21 -6.56 -12.43
CA ALA A 112 26.74 -6.43 -11.06
C ALA A 112 27.73 -7.08 -10.08
N ALA A 113 28.29 -8.25 -10.43
CA ALA A 113 29.33 -8.89 -9.64
C ALA A 113 30.61 -8.03 -9.54
N ARG A 114 31.07 -7.42 -10.65
CA ARG A 114 32.22 -6.51 -10.64
C ARG A 114 31.94 -5.24 -9.83
N ALA A 115 30.77 -4.64 -9.97
CA ALA A 115 30.37 -3.48 -9.19
C ALA A 115 30.32 -3.79 -7.68
N LEU A 116 29.81 -4.96 -7.29
CA LEU A 116 29.81 -5.42 -5.90
C LEU A 116 31.22 -5.64 -5.34
N ALA A 117 32.20 -6.03 -6.17
CA ALA A 117 33.59 -6.15 -5.74
C ALA A 117 34.21 -4.79 -5.33
N GLN A 118 33.61 -3.67 -5.75
CA GLN A 118 33.97 -2.32 -5.31
C GLN A 118 33.32 -1.92 -3.97
N GLY A 119 32.48 -2.80 -3.41
CA GLY A 119 31.78 -2.60 -2.14
C GLY A 119 30.29 -2.28 -2.32
N GLU A 120 29.46 -2.80 -1.39
CA GLU A 120 28.01 -2.63 -1.42
C GLU A 120 27.59 -1.15 -1.35
N ASP A 121 28.31 -0.33 -0.58
CA ASP A 121 28.04 1.11 -0.49
C ASP A 121 28.16 1.84 -1.83
N ALA A 122 29.09 1.43 -2.70
CA ALA A 122 29.23 2.02 -4.03
C ALA A 122 28.03 1.69 -4.92
N VAL A 123 27.51 0.47 -4.81
CA VAL A 123 26.31 0.02 -5.54
C VAL A 123 25.05 0.70 -4.99
N LEU A 124 24.92 0.83 -3.67
CA LEU A 124 23.84 1.60 -3.04
C LEU A 124 23.89 3.07 -3.46
N ALA A 125 25.08 3.65 -3.58
CA ALA A 125 25.26 5.02 -4.03
C ALA A 125 24.87 5.22 -5.51
N LEU A 126 25.19 4.25 -6.38
CA LEU A 126 24.67 4.23 -7.75
C LEU A 126 23.14 4.21 -7.78
N ARG A 127 22.52 3.30 -7.02
CA ARG A 127 21.06 3.17 -6.97
C ARG A 127 20.40 4.45 -6.47
N ALA A 128 20.95 5.06 -5.41
CA ALA A 128 20.44 6.33 -4.88
C ALA A 128 20.58 7.47 -5.90
N TYR A 129 21.70 7.55 -6.61
CA TYR A 129 21.94 8.56 -7.66
C TYR A 129 20.92 8.43 -8.81
N GLN A 130 20.70 7.21 -9.28
CA GLN A 130 19.71 6.92 -10.32
C GLN A 130 18.27 7.17 -9.83
N LEU A 131 17.97 6.82 -8.57
CA LEU A 131 16.67 7.11 -7.95
C LEU A 131 16.38 8.62 -7.92
N ARG A 132 17.35 9.46 -7.51
CA ARG A 132 17.15 10.93 -7.49
C ARG A 132 16.83 11.47 -8.89
N SER A 133 17.52 10.95 -9.91
CA SER A 133 17.29 11.34 -11.31
C SER A 133 15.92 10.87 -11.78
N PHE A 134 15.54 9.63 -11.47
CA PHE A 134 14.21 9.09 -11.79
C PHE A 134 13.09 9.92 -11.15
N LEU A 135 13.18 10.25 -9.86
CA LEU A 135 12.16 11.05 -9.17
C LEU A 135 12.02 12.46 -9.79
N ARG A 136 13.14 13.08 -10.20
CA ARG A 136 13.12 14.36 -10.91
C ARG A 136 12.38 14.24 -12.23
N GLU A 137 12.69 13.22 -13.03
CA GLU A 137 12.06 13.04 -14.33
C GLU A 137 10.58 12.65 -14.23
N VAL A 138 10.18 11.89 -13.20
CA VAL A 138 8.76 11.62 -12.92
C VAL A 138 8.02 12.91 -12.57
N ARG A 139 8.60 13.79 -11.74
CA ARG A 139 7.99 15.10 -11.45
C ARG A 139 7.86 15.96 -12.71
N ARG A 140 8.87 15.95 -13.58
CA ARG A 140 8.81 16.63 -14.89
C ARG A 140 7.68 16.06 -15.75
N PHE A 141 7.59 14.74 -15.86
CA PHE A 141 6.50 14.07 -16.58
C PHE A 141 5.13 14.45 -16.02
N VAL A 142 4.95 14.43 -14.70
CA VAL A 142 3.69 14.83 -14.05
C VAL A 142 3.31 16.26 -14.42
N LEU A 143 4.27 17.19 -14.47
CA LEU A 143 4.04 18.60 -14.78
C LEU A 143 3.77 18.87 -16.27
N THR A 144 4.44 18.14 -17.16
CA THR A 144 4.49 18.45 -18.61
C THR A 144 3.73 17.46 -19.48
N GLY A 145 3.51 16.24 -19.01
CA GLY A 145 3.04 15.11 -19.80
C GLY A 145 4.10 14.51 -20.73
N GLU A 146 5.30 15.09 -20.79
CA GLU A 146 6.36 14.65 -21.71
C GLU A 146 7.25 13.58 -21.06
N THR A 147 7.39 12.45 -21.75
CA THR A 147 8.33 11.40 -21.36
C THR A 147 9.72 11.75 -21.89
N SER A 148 10.66 12.08 -20.99
CA SER A 148 12.05 12.37 -21.36
C SER A 148 12.86 11.10 -21.65
N ASP A 149 13.93 11.22 -22.43
CA ASP A 149 14.87 10.11 -22.66
C ASP A 149 15.40 9.57 -21.32
N GLU A 150 15.78 10.44 -20.38
CA GLU A 150 16.26 10.00 -19.06
C GLU A 150 15.19 9.23 -18.27
N LEU A 151 13.90 9.58 -18.38
CA LEU A 151 12.82 8.80 -17.79
C LEU A 151 12.72 7.40 -18.44
N VAL A 152 12.88 7.30 -19.76
CA VAL A 152 12.89 6.02 -20.48
C VAL A 152 14.08 5.17 -20.05
N GLU A 153 15.28 5.76 -19.93
CA GLU A 153 16.48 5.05 -19.50
C GLU A 153 16.34 4.48 -18.09
N LEU A 154 15.80 5.26 -17.15
CA LEU A 154 15.73 4.88 -15.74
C LEU A 154 14.48 4.06 -15.40
N GLY A 155 13.34 4.41 -16.01
CA GLY A 155 12.02 3.86 -15.71
C GLY A 155 11.52 2.84 -16.72
N GLY A 156 12.12 2.74 -17.91
CA GLY A 156 11.56 1.96 -19.01
C GLY A 156 10.16 2.46 -19.39
N PRO A 157 9.14 1.59 -19.50
CA PRO A 157 7.78 1.99 -19.87
C PRO A 157 6.99 2.65 -18.71
N PHE A 158 7.67 3.21 -17.69
CA PHE A 158 7.02 3.66 -16.45
C PHE A 158 5.95 4.74 -16.66
N ALA A 159 6.20 5.74 -17.53
CA ALA A 159 5.23 6.78 -17.85
C ALA A 159 3.93 6.20 -18.46
N ASP A 160 4.07 5.22 -19.35
CA ASP A 160 2.94 4.49 -19.93
C ASP A 160 2.21 3.65 -18.90
N VAL A 161 2.94 3.06 -17.93
CA VAL A 161 2.34 2.31 -16.81
C VAL A 161 1.51 3.24 -15.93
N LEU A 162 2.02 4.42 -15.58
CA LEU A 162 1.27 5.41 -14.79
C LEU A 162 -0.04 5.80 -15.48
N THR A 163 0.03 6.09 -16.78
CA THR A 163 -1.13 6.54 -17.56
C THR A 163 -2.14 5.40 -17.75
N ARG A 164 -1.70 4.23 -18.23
CA ARG A 164 -2.57 3.08 -18.49
C ARG A 164 -3.28 2.57 -17.25
N ASN A 165 -2.61 2.61 -16.09
CA ASN A 165 -3.21 2.16 -14.84
C ASN A 165 -4.09 3.23 -14.17
N GLY A 166 -4.14 4.46 -14.69
CA GLY A 166 -4.86 5.58 -14.08
C GLY A 166 -4.20 6.09 -12.80
N TRP A 167 -2.88 5.96 -12.67
CA TRP A 167 -2.13 6.47 -11.51
C TRP A 167 -1.66 7.91 -11.68
N CYS A 168 -1.77 8.44 -12.90
CA CYS A 168 -1.60 9.85 -13.27
C CYS A 168 -2.85 10.26 -14.07
N GLU A 169 -3.71 11.09 -13.48
CA GLU A 169 -5.03 11.40 -14.03
C GLU A 169 -5.18 12.87 -14.46
N GLY A 170 -5.85 13.10 -15.58
CA GLY A 170 -6.11 14.45 -16.10
C GLY A 170 -5.04 14.95 -17.08
N ALA A 171 -5.19 16.20 -17.51
CA ALA A 171 -4.20 16.88 -18.34
C ALA A 171 -3.02 17.36 -17.47
N PRO A 172 -1.81 17.54 -18.04
CA PRO A 172 -0.68 18.10 -17.30
C PRO A 172 -1.01 19.47 -16.66
N PRO A 173 -0.67 19.69 -15.38
CA PRO A 173 -0.10 18.72 -14.45
C PRO A 173 -1.13 17.65 -14.03
N CYS A 174 -0.79 16.36 -14.20
CA CYS A 174 -1.71 15.29 -13.81
C CYS A 174 -1.78 15.11 -12.29
N VAL A 175 -2.91 14.61 -11.79
CA VAL A 175 -3.06 14.19 -10.40
C VAL A 175 -2.33 12.86 -10.22
N MET A 176 -1.18 12.90 -9.55
CA MET A 176 -0.36 11.72 -9.26
C MET A 176 -0.82 11.04 -7.97
N HIS A 177 -1.34 9.82 -8.08
CA HIS A 177 -1.80 9.03 -6.92
C HIS A 177 -0.67 8.32 -6.19
N MET A 178 0.39 7.95 -6.91
CA MET A 178 1.54 7.31 -6.28
C MET A 178 2.41 8.37 -5.61
N ASP A 179 2.42 8.36 -4.28
CA ASP A 179 3.27 9.26 -3.50
C ASP A 179 4.77 8.95 -3.67
N GLU A 180 5.62 9.84 -3.17
CA GLU A 180 7.07 9.67 -3.30
C GLU A 180 7.59 8.38 -2.62
N ARG A 181 6.93 7.93 -1.55
CA ARG A 181 7.35 6.74 -0.79
C ARG A 181 7.13 5.47 -1.63
N ALA A 182 5.95 5.34 -2.22
CA ALA A 182 5.62 4.26 -3.14
C ALA A 182 6.48 4.33 -4.42
N LEU A 183 6.75 5.53 -4.94
CA LEU A 183 7.65 5.72 -6.10
C LEU A 183 9.07 5.23 -5.82
N ARG A 184 9.65 5.62 -4.67
CA ARG A 184 10.99 5.18 -4.24
C ARG A 184 11.05 3.66 -4.13
N ALA A 185 10.08 3.05 -3.45
CA ALA A 185 10.01 1.61 -3.30
C ALA A 185 9.82 0.89 -4.65
N SER A 186 8.93 1.39 -5.53
CA SER A 186 8.72 0.84 -6.88
C SER A 186 10.02 0.86 -7.69
N PHE A 187 10.74 1.99 -7.68
CA PHE A 187 12.02 2.11 -8.37
C PHE A 187 13.05 1.11 -7.82
N LYS A 188 13.26 1.07 -6.50
CA LYS A 188 14.25 0.18 -5.88
C LYS A 188 13.93 -1.30 -6.15
N ARG A 189 12.65 -1.70 -6.11
CA ARG A 189 12.22 -3.06 -6.43
C ARG A 189 12.57 -3.43 -7.87
N ARG A 190 12.20 -2.58 -8.84
CA ARG A 190 12.54 -2.81 -10.26
C ARG A 190 14.05 -2.82 -10.48
N TRP A 191 14.78 -1.92 -9.83
CA TRP A 191 16.23 -1.84 -9.93
C TRP A 191 16.91 -3.13 -9.45
N ASN A 192 16.46 -3.68 -8.32
CA ASN A 192 16.97 -4.95 -7.79
C ASN A 192 16.62 -6.13 -8.71
N GLU A 193 15.41 -6.16 -9.26
CA GLU A 193 14.96 -7.19 -10.20
C GLU A 193 15.81 -7.21 -11.48
N ILE A 194 16.07 -6.04 -12.07
CA ILE A 194 16.88 -5.94 -13.28
C ILE A 194 18.35 -6.28 -13.01
N SER A 195 18.91 -5.79 -11.90
CA SER A 195 20.31 -6.05 -11.54
C SER A 195 20.57 -7.47 -11.07
N GLY A 196 19.53 -8.21 -10.68
CA GLY A 196 19.65 -9.53 -10.04
C GLY A 196 20.25 -9.48 -8.64
N LEU A 197 20.32 -8.29 -8.03
CA LEU A 197 20.93 -8.10 -6.72
C LEU A 197 19.89 -8.20 -5.61
N SER A 198 20.09 -9.14 -4.69
CA SER A 198 19.16 -9.43 -3.59
C SER A 198 19.83 -9.51 -2.21
N GLY A 199 21.02 -8.91 -2.06
CA GLY A 199 21.71 -8.81 -0.76
C GLY A 199 20.90 -8.01 0.27
N SER A 200 21.14 -8.25 1.56
CA SER A 200 20.32 -7.68 2.65
C SER A 200 20.33 -6.15 2.70
N ALA A 201 21.44 -5.47 2.39
CA ALA A 201 21.44 -4.00 2.38
C ALA A 201 20.85 -3.40 1.09
N LEU A 202 20.79 -4.19 0.00
CA LEU A 202 20.07 -3.84 -1.22
C LEU A 202 18.58 -4.18 -1.15
N ALA A 203 18.15 -5.10 -0.29
CA ALA A 203 16.73 -5.40 -0.10
C ALA A 203 15.95 -4.15 0.35
N LEU A 204 14.68 -4.09 -0.03
CA LEU A 204 13.78 -3.04 0.44
C LEU A 204 13.46 -3.29 1.91
N GLY A 205 13.44 -2.22 2.71
CA GLY A 205 12.93 -2.29 4.08
C GLY A 205 11.45 -2.68 4.11
N VAL A 206 11.00 -3.26 5.22
CA VAL A 206 9.58 -3.68 5.39
C VAL A 206 8.65 -2.49 5.16
N ASP A 207 8.94 -1.31 5.71
CA ASP A 207 8.11 -0.11 5.51
C ASP A 207 8.07 0.39 4.07
N GLU A 208 9.16 0.24 3.30
CA GLU A 208 9.16 0.58 1.87
C GLU A 208 8.25 -0.36 1.10
N GLN A 209 8.28 -1.65 1.42
CA GLN A 209 7.38 -2.64 0.83
C GLN A 209 5.92 -2.35 1.22
N ARG A 210 5.64 -2.07 2.49
CA ARG A 210 4.32 -1.69 2.97
C ARG A 210 3.79 -0.44 2.27
N ALA A 211 4.62 0.58 2.06
CA ALA A 211 4.21 1.77 1.32
C ALA A 211 3.81 1.45 -0.13
N LEU A 212 4.63 0.65 -0.83
CA LEU A 212 4.33 0.21 -2.20
C LEU A 212 3.05 -0.63 -2.27
N PHE A 213 2.91 -1.66 -1.44
CA PHE A 213 1.74 -2.52 -1.45
C PHE A 213 0.49 -1.78 -0.97
N GLY A 214 0.60 -0.90 0.02
CA GLY A 214 -0.49 -0.03 0.45
C GLY A 214 -1.03 0.79 -0.71
N PHE A 215 -0.15 1.42 -1.50
CA PHE A 215 -0.55 2.12 -2.72
C PHE A 215 -1.28 1.19 -3.71
N LEU A 216 -0.73 0.00 -4.01
CA LEU A 216 -1.33 -0.93 -4.97
C LEU A 216 -2.69 -1.49 -4.53
N LEU A 217 -2.93 -1.59 -3.23
CA LEU A 217 -4.21 -2.05 -2.69
C LEU A 217 -5.29 -0.94 -2.73
N VAL A 218 -4.89 0.31 -2.51
CA VAL A 218 -5.80 1.47 -2.58
C VAL A 218 -6.07 1.89 -4.02
N HIS A 219 -5.06 1.80 -4.89
CA HIS A 219 -5.12 2.18 -6.30
C HIS A 219 -4.78 0.99 -7.21
N PRO A 220 -5.61 -0.07 -7.23
CA PRO A 220 -5.42 -1.16 -8.18
C PRO A 220 -5.50 -0.63 -9.63
N PRO A 221 -4.77 -1.25 -10.59
CA PRO A 221 -4.79 -0.83 -11.99
C PRO A 221 -6.21 -0.71 -12.54
N ARG A 222 -6.48 0.37 -13.28
CA ARG A 222 -7.75 0.51 -13.99
C ARG A 222 -7.91 -0.60 -15.03
N PRO A 223 -9.13 -1.13 -15.22
CA PRO A 223 -9.41 -2.00 -16.34
C PRO A 223 -9.21 -1.24 -17.66
N ASN A 224 -8.66 -1.91 -18.67
CA ASN A 224 -8.44 -1.29 -19.97
C ASN A 224 -9.77 -0.77 -20.56
N PRO A 225 -9.82 0.49 -21.02
CA PRO A 225 -11.01 1.02 -21.68
C PRO A 225 -11.32 0.17 -22.91
N GLY A 226 -12.57 -0.33 -22.99
CA GLY A 226 -13.03 -1.22 -24.06
C GLY A 226 -13.11 -2.70 -23.72
N ARG A 227 -12.73 -3.13 -22.50
CA ARG A 227 -13.13 -4.45 -21.97
C ARG A 227 -14.52 -4.36 -21.34
N ASP A 228 -15.27 -5.46 -21.42
CA ASP A 228 -16.51 -5.65 -20.67
C ASP A 228 -16.30 -5.32 -19.18
N GLU A 229 -17.16 -4.47 -18.62
CA GLU A 229 -17.09 -3.97 -17.24
C GLU A 229 -16.99 -5.13 -16.23
N GLY A 230 -17.74 -6.22 -16.48
CA GLY A 230 -17.71 -7.41 -15.64
C GLY A 230 -16.34 -8.10 -15.63
N ARG A 231 -15.66 -8.13 -16.77
CA ARG A 231 -14.30 -8.70 -16.89
C ARG A 231 -13.26 -7.80 -16.24
N GLY A 232 -13.42 -6.49 -16.34
CA GLY A 232 -12.56 -5.52 -15.66
C GLY A 232 -12.57 -5.66 -14.14
N ALA A 233 -13.76 -5.81 -13.54
CA ALA A 233 -13.91 -6.04 -12.10
C ALA A 233 -13.28 -7.38 -11.66
N GLN A 234 -13.38 -8.43 -12.48
CA GLN A 234 -12.74 -9.72 -12.20
C GLN A 234 -11.21 -9.62 -12.24
N ASP A 235 -10.64 -8.95 -13.25
CA ASP A 235 -9.20 -8.73 -13.37
C ASP A 235 -8.66 -7.94 -12.16
N GLN A 236 -9.40 -6.93 -11.72
CA GLN A 236 -9.05 -6.11 -10.55
C GLN A 236 -9.08 -6.93 -9.25
N ALA A 237 -10.12 -7.74 -9.04
CA ALA A 237 -10.22 -8.62 -7.87
C ALA A 237 -9.08 -9.65 -7.83
N ALA A 238 -8.75 -10.26 -8.98
CA ALA A 238 -7.63 -11.18 -9.09
C ALA A 238 -6.29 -10.50 -8.80
N PHE A 239 -6.10 -9.27 -9.29
CA PHE A 239 -4.93 -8.46 -8.99
C PHE A 239 -4.80 -8.22 -7.47
N LEU A 240 -5.88 -7.77 -6.81
CA LEU A 240 -5.87 -7.48 -5.38
C LEU A 240 -5.59 -8.72 -4.54
N LEU A 241 -6.22 -9.86 -4.84
CA LEU A 241 -5.99 -11.12 -4.13
C LEU A 241 -4.52 -11.55 -4.21
N ARG A 242 -3.91 -11.47 -5.40
CA ARG A 242 -2.48 -11.76 -5.57
C ARG A 242 -1.61 -10.81 -4.76
N LYS A 243 -1.93 -9.50 -4.73
CA LYS A 243 -1.15 -8.51 -3.96
C LYS A 243 -1.31 -8.66 -2.45
N ILE A 244 -2.47 -9.09 -1.97
CA ILE A 244 -2.69 -9.47 -0.57
C ILE A 244 -1.80 -10.66 -0.21
N ASP A 245 -1.72 -11.68 -1.07
CA ASP A 245 -0.89 -12.85 -0.83
C ASP A 245 0.60 -12.50 -0.83
N GLU A 246 1.08 -11.74 -1.81
CA GLU A 246 2.45 -11.21 -1.84
C GLU A 246 2.79 -10.42 -0.56
N LEU A 247 1.91 -9.50 -0.15
CA LEU A 247 2.12 -8.70 1.06
C LEU A 247 2.17 -9.57 2.32
N SER A 248 1.24 -10.53 2.46
CA SER A 248 1.19 -11.41 3.64
C SER A 248 2.40 -12.33 3.79
N ALA A 249 3.05 -12.69 2.67
CA ALA A 249 4.28 -13.45 2.69
C ALA A 249 5.49 -12.62 3.17
N LEU A 250 5.47 -11.31 2.90
CA LEU A 250 6.51 -10.36 3.27
C LEU A 250 6.31 -9.79 4.69
N ASP A 251 5.06 -9.59 5.07
CA ASP A 251 4.63 -9.05 6.35
C ASP A 251 3.54 -9.93 6.97
N PRO A 252 3.94 -10.92 7.79
CA PRO A 252 2.99 -11.80 8.47
C PRO A 252 2.01 -11.09 9.41
N SER A 253 2.28 -9.84 9.79
CA SER A 253 1.36 -9.05 10.62
C SER A 253 0.18 -8.46 9.84
N TYR A 254 0.21 -8.52 8.51
CA TYR A 254 -0.87 -8.03 7.66
C TYR A 254 -2.12 -8.94 7.79
N PRO A 255 -3.33 -8.39 8.02
CA PRO A 255 -4.54 -9.18 8.22
C PRO A 255 -5.08 -9.77 6.90
N ARG A 256 -4.39 -10.79 6.38
CA ARG A 256 -4.63 -11.42 5.07
C ARG A 256 -6.09 -11.86 4.86
N GLU A 257 -6.64 -12.60 5.81
CA GLU A 257 -7.98 -13.18 5.68
C GLU A 257 -9.08 -12.09 5.69
N LEU A 258 -8.92 -11.07 6.54
CA LEU A 258 -9.79 -9.89 6.50
C LEU A 258 -9.76 -9.23 5.11
N ALA A 259 -8.56 -8.97 4.57
CA ALA A 259 -8.41 -8.34 3.26
C ALA A 259 -9.02 -9.18 2.12
N ARG A 260 -8.83 -10.51 2.14
CA ARG A 260 -9.45 -11.43 1.16
C ARG A 260 -10.97 -11.40 1.25
N GLY A 261 -11.53 -11.41 2.46
CA GLY A 261 -12.97 -11.29 2.69
C GLY A 261 -13.55 -10.02 2.07
N VAL A 262 -12.87 -8.87 2.22
CA VAL A 262 -13.28 -7.60 1.60
C VAL A 262 -13.34 -7.71 0.08
N VAL A 263 -12.31 -8.26 -0.57
CA VAL A 263 -12.30 -8.41 -2.05
C VAL A 263 -13.42 -9.34 -2.52
N ARG A 264 -13.64 -10.45 -1.82
CA ARG A 264 -14.71 -11.42 -2.14
C ARG A 264 -16.09 -10.82 -1.97
N TYR A 265 -16.31 -10.05 -0.91
CA TYR A 265 -17.57 -9.34 -0.68
C TYR A 265 -17.89 -8.39 -1.82
N ARG A 266 -16.91 -7.59 -2.27
CA ARG A 266 -17.09 -6.65 -3.40
C ARG A 266 -17.39 -7.34 -4.72
N LYS A 267 -16.97 -8.60 -4.87
CA LYS A 267 -17.28 -9.42 -6.04
C LYS A 267 -18.69 -10.05 -5.97
N GLY A 268 -19.44 -9.85 -4.87
CA GLY A 268 -20.72 -10.52 -4.62
C GLY A 268 -20.57 -11.97 -4.16
N GLU A 269 -19.36 -12.43 -3.85
CA GLU A 269 -19.12 -13.79 -3.35
C GLU A 269 -19.32 -13.81 -1.82
N PHE A 270 -20.54 -13.50 -1.35
CA PHE A 270 -20.83 -13.21 0.06
C PHE A 270 -20.55 -14.40 1.00
N GLY A 271 -20.90 -15.63 0.60
CA GLY A 271 -20.60 -16.83 1.39
C GLY A 271 -19.09 -17.03 1.62
N ARG A 272 -18.28 -16.91 0.56
CA ARG A 272 -16.82 -16.97 0.66
C ARG A 272 -16.23 -15.80 1.46
N ALA A 273 -16.83 -14.62 1.36
CA ALA A 273 -16.42 -13.49 2.16
C ALA A 273 -16.65 -13.77 3.65
N ALA A 274 -17.80 -14.35 4.03
CA ALA A 274 -18.10 -14.74 5.39
C ALA A 274 -17.09 -15.76 5.94
N GLU A 275 -16.72 -16.79 5.16
CA GLU A 275 -15.68 -17.75 5.53
C GLU A 275 -14.37 -17.05 5.90
N HIS A 276 -13.87 -16.15 5.05
CA HIS A 276 -12.63 -15.42 5.30
C HIS A 276 -12.71 -14.51 6.54
N PHE A 277 -13.83 -13.82 6.77
CA PHE A 277 -14.00 -13.00 7.96
C PHE A 277 -14.06 -13.84 9.25
N ALA A 278 -14.72 -15.00 9.20
CA ALA A 278 -14.76 -15.95 10.31
C ALA A 278 -13.36 -16.49 10.63
N THR A 279 -12.60 -16.93 9.61
CA THR A 279 -11.21 -17.39 9.79
C THR A 279 -10.32 -16.31 10.39
N HIS A 280 -10.49 -15.04 10.00
CA HIS A 280 -9.74 -13.94 10.64
C HIS A 280 -10.04 -13.82 12.14
N LEU A 281 -11.30 -13.94 12.53
CA LEU A 281 -11.74 -13.87 13.93
C LEU A 281 -11.28 -15.09 14.75
N GLU A 282 -11.14 -16.26 14.13
CA GLU A 282 -10.55 -17.43 14.77
C GLU A 282 -9.05 -17.24 15.03
N ILE A 283 -8.32 -16.68 14.06
CA ILE A 283 -6.87 -16.42 14.17
C ILE A 283 -6.57 -15.26 15.14
N SER A 284 -7.47 -14.28 15.24
CA SER A 284 -7.24 -13.04 15.99
C SER A 284 -8.54 -12.53 16.64
N PRO A 285 -9.09 -13.25 17.64
CA PRO A 285 -10.39 -12.93 18.23
C PRO A 285 -10.43 -11.55 18.87
N ASP A 286 -9.36 -11.16 19.55
CA ASP A 286 -9.18 -9.85 20.19
C ASP A 286 -8.14 -8.98 19.48
N GLY A 287 -7.79 -9.35 18.25
CA GLY A 287 -6.74 -8.66 17.48
C GLY A 287 -7.18 -7.31 16.92
N PRO A 288 -6.24 -6.55 16.33
CA PRO A 288 -6.59 -5.37 15.57
C PRO A 288 -7.60 -5.75 14.48
N TYR A 289 -8.61 -4.91 14.28
CA TYR A 289 -9.70 -5.11 13.33
C TYR A 289 -10.78 -6.15 13.67
N SER A 290 -10.73 -6.82 14.83
CA SER A 290 -11.76 -7.83 15.22
C SER A 290 -13.19 -7.29 15.14
N LEU A 291 -13.46 -6.11 15.69
CA LEU A 291 -14.78 -5.47 15.62
C LEU A 291 -15.22 -5.19 14.17
N ARG A 292 -14.30 -4.75 13.29
CA ARG A 292 -14.61 -4.55 11.87
C ARG A 292 -14.91 -5.87 11.18
N ALA A 293 -14.14 -6.91 11.47
CA ALA A 293 -14.36 -8.24 10.92
C ALA A 293 -15.71 -8.83 11.34
N GLN A 294 -16.15 -8.64 12.59
CA GLN A 294 -17.48 -9.03 13.06
C GLN A 294 -18.58 -8.30 12.30
N ASN A 295 -18.43 -6.99 12.11
CA ASN A 295 -19.39 -6.17 11.35
C ASN A 295 -19.49 -6.62 9.89
N HIS A 296 -18.36 -6.92 9.25
CA HIS A 296 -18.31 -7.38 7.87
C HIS A 296 -18.82 -8.81 7.71
N LEU A 297 -18.54 -9.69 8.67
CA LEU A 297 -19.08 -11.05 8.72
C LEU A 297 -20.60 -11.01 8.77
N ARG A 298 -21.17 -10.19 9.65
CA ARG A 298 -22.62 -10.00 9.74
C ARG A 298 -23.20 -9.51 8.41
N ALA A 299 -22.60 -8.50 7.80
CA ALA A 299 -23.03 -7.98 6.51
C ALA A 299 -22.94 -9.02 5.38
N ALA A 300 -21.92 -9.88 5.40
CA ALA A 300 -21.74 -10.96 4.42
C ALA A 300 -22.81 -12.05 4.56
N LEU A 301 -23.10 -12.47 5.80
CA LEU A 301 -24.14 -13.46 6.08
C LEU A 301 -25.54 -12.95 5.70
N GLU A 302 -25.87 -11.71 6.05
CA GLU A 302 -27.16 -11.11 5.70
C GLU A 302 -27.37 -11.05 4.17
N ARG A 303 -26.34 -10.68 3.40
CA ARG A 303 -26.40 -10.69 1.94
C ARG A 303 -26.47 -12.10 1.36
N SER A 304 -25.65 -13.02 1.88
CA SER A 304 -25.65 -14.41 1.41
C SER A 304 -27.00 -15.11 1.62
N LEU A 305 -27.72 -14.78 2.69
CA LEU A 305 -29.07 -15.30 2.95
C LEU A 305 -30.11 -14.65 2.04
N ALA A 306 -29.98 -13.36 1.74
CA ALA A 306 -30.87 -12.66 0.82
C ALA A 306 -30.75 -13.16 -0.64
N ASP A 307 -29.56 -13.65 -1.02
CA ASP A 307 -29.28 -14.18 -2.36
C ASP A 307 -29.54 -15.69 -2.48
N ALA A 308 -29.94 -16.37 -1.39
CA ALA A 308 -30.32 -17.77 -1.45
C ALA A 308 -31.68 -17.93 -2.16
N PRO A 309 -31.79 -18.83 -3.16
CA PRO A 309 -33.00 -18.98 -3.98
C PRO A 309 -34.21 -19.54 -3.22
#